data_AF-A0A969SDQ3-F1
#
_entry.id   AF-A0A969SDQ3-F1
#
_cell.length_a   1.000
_cell.length_b   1.000
_cell.length_c   1.000
_cell.angle_alpha   90.00
_cell.angle_beta   90.00
_cell.angle_gamma   90.00
#
_symmetry.space_group_name_H-M   'P 1'
#
loop_
_entity.id
_entity.type
_entity.pdbx_description
1 polymer ?
#
loop_
_entity_poly.entity_id
_entity_poly.type
_entity_poly.pdbx_seq_one_letter_code
_entity_poly.pdbx_strand_id
1 'polypeptide(L)'
;MFDAPRFGDTVSDVFVVSDDATAKAEFFKLVEGSPFRYIDAGKLSNARTVERMTLLSGELGQRYGYFPRMNYKLLGELWSVGKADRVATAIAASH
;
A
#
# COMPACT_ATOMS: atom_id res chain seq x y z
N MET A 1 -6.72 -2.54 13.82
CA MET A 1 -6.83 -1.94 12.47
C MET A 1 -7.92 -2.59 11.64
N PHE A 2 -7.87 -3.91 11.47
CA PHE A 2 -8.83 -4.65 10.64
C PHE A 2 -10.29 -4.48 11.09
N ASP A 3 -10.55 -4.31 12.39
CA ASP A 3 -11.91 -4.08 12.93
C ASP A 3 -12.43 -2.65 12.72
N ALA A 4 -11.57 -1.72 12.31
CA ALA A 4 -11.90 -0.31 12.07
C ALA A 4 -11.10 0.22 10.87
N PRO A 5 -11.42 -0.24 9.65
CA PRO A 5 -10.62 -0.02 8.45
C PRO A 5 -10.74 1.41 7.88
N ARG A 6 -11.67 2.21 8.41
CA ARG A 6 -11.90 3.60 8.03
C ARG A 6 -11.12 4.56 8.92
N PHE A 7 -10.43 5.51 8.29
CA PHE A 7 -9.69 6.60 8.92
C PHE A 7 -10.29 7.93 8.42
N GLY A 8 -11.25 8.49 9.19
CA GLY A 8 -12.08 9.58 8.69
C GLY A 8 -12.80 9.17 7.40
N ASP A 9 -12.64 9.97 6.35
CA ASP A 9 -13.28 9.74 5.04
C ASP A 9 -12.52 8.74 4.15
N THR A 10 -11.37 8.22 4.60
CA THR A 10 -10.58 7.28 3.82
C THR A 10 -10.58 5.86 4.38
N VAL A 11 -10.21 4.90 3.53
CA VAL A 11 -10.00 3.50 3.89
C VAL A 11 -8.52 3.15 3.93
N SER A 12 -8.22 2.06 4.62
CA SER A 12 -6.88 1.53 4.82
C SER A 12 -6.34 0.91 3.55
N ASP A 13 -5.07 1.20 3.24
CA ASP A 13 -4.37 0.54 2.14
C ASP A 13 -3.85 -0.83 2.60
N VAL A 14 -4.00 -1.85 1.75
CA VAL A 14 -3.46 -3.20 2.00
C VAL A 14 -2.56 -3.57 0.83
N PHE A 15 -1.27 -3.71 1.10
CA PHE A 15 -0.28 -4.06 0.08
C PHE A 15 -0.29 -5.58 -0.15
N VAL A 16 -0.46 -5.98 -1.41
CA VAL A 16 -0.55 -7.38 -1.85
C VAL A 16 0.66 -7.69 -2.72
N VAL A 17 1.42 -8.72 -2.36
CA VAL A 17 2.59 -9.18 -3.14
C VAL A 17 2.38 -10.63 -3.55
N SER A 18 2.79 -10.98 -4.78
CA SER A 18 2.76 -12.36 -5.29
C SER A 18 3.60 -12.45 -6.56
N ASP A 19 4.28 -13.58 -6.77
CA ASP A 19 4.92 -13.94 -8.05
C ASP A 19 3.94 -14.62 -9.02
N ASP A 20 2.82 -15.16 -8.50
CA ASP A 20 1.75 -15.75 -9.30
C ASP A 20 0.69 -14.69 -9.60
N ALA A 21 0.58 -14.33 -10.89
CA ALA A 21 -0.39 -13.36 -11.38
C ALA A 21 -1.85 -13.86 -11.28
N THR A 22 -2.09 -15.15 -11.45
CA THR A 22 -3.42 -15.75 -11.35
C THR A 22 -3.91 -15.72 -9.91
N ALA A 23 -3.09 -16.19 -8.98
CA ALA A 23 -3.42 -16.17 -7.56
C ALA A 23 -3.68 -14.74 -7.06
N LYS A 24 -2.87 -13.77 -7.53
CA LYS A 24 -3.08 -12.35 -7.22
C LYS A 24 -4.43 -11.88 -7.76
N ALA A 25 -4.75 -12.14 -9.03
CA ALA A 25 -6.01 -11.74 -9.63
C ALA A 25 -7.23 -12.36 -8.93
N GLU A 26 -7.16 -13.62 -8.53
CA GLU A 26 -8.21 -14.29 -7.76
C GLU A 26 -8.40 -13.66 -6.37
N PHE A 27 -7.31 -13.33 -5.69
CA PHE A 27 -7.38 -12.61 -4.42
C PHE A 27 -8.09 -11.25 -4.56
N PHE A 28 -7.73 -10.46 -5.59
CA PHE A 28 -8.39 -9.16 -5.82
C PHE A 28 -9.89 -9.28 -6.08
N LYS A 29 -10.32 -10.34 -6.78
CA LYS A 29 -11.75 -10.64 -6.95
C LYS A 29 -12.41 -11.04 -5.62
N LEU A 30 -11.75 -11.86 -4.83
CA LEU A 30 -12.28 -12.32 -3.54
C LEU A 30 -12.54 -11.17 -2.56
N VAL A 31 -11.66 -10.17 -2.55
CA VAL A 31 -11.74 -9.04 -1.60
C VAL A 31 -12.54 -7.85 -2.12
N GLU A 32 -13.13 -7.96 -3.32
CA GLU A 32 -14.00 -6.95 -3.89
C GLU A 32 -15.17 -6.64 -2.94
N GLY A 33 -15.45 -5.35 -2.74
CA GLY A 33 -16.49 -4.88 -1.82
C GLY A 33 -16.10 -4.90 -0.33
N SER A 34 -14.95 -5.46 0.05
CA SER A 34 -14.45 -5.34 1.42
C SER A 34 -13.98 -3.91 1.72
N PRO A 35 -13.98 -3.46 2.99
CA PRO A 35 -13.79 -2.06 3.35
C PRO A 35 -12.31 -1.58 3.34
N PHE A 36 -11.50 -2.08 2.41
CA PHE A 36 -10.08 -1.77 2.25
C PHE A 36 -9.75 -1.36 0.81
N ARG A 37 -8.66 -0.60 0.63
CA ARG A 37 -8.06 -0.36 -0.69
C ARG A 37 -6.87 -1.30 -0.86
N TYR A 38 -7.05 -2.39 -1.59
CA TYR A 38 -5.94 -3.30 -1.91
C TYR A 38 -5.07 -2.70 -3.01
N ILE A 39 -3.76 -2.82 -2.86
CA ILE A 39 -2.76 -2.26 -3.77
C ILE A 39 -1.82 -3.40 -4.18
N ASP A 40 -1.67 -3.62 -5.48
CA ASP A 40 -0.66 -4.53 -5.99
C ASP A 40 0.72 -3.91 -5.73
N ALA A 41 1.47 -4.51 -4.81
CA ALA A 41 2.82 -4.12 -4.42
C ALA A 41 3.89 -4.96 -5.15
N GLY A 42 3.52 -5.67 -6.21
CA GLY A 42 4.42 -6.36 -7.13
C GLY A 42 4.75 -7.79 -6.71
N LYS A 43 6.00 -8.19 -6.96
CA LYS A 43 6.53 -9.54 -6.78
C LYS A 43 6.72 -9.90 -5.31
N LEU A 44 6.80 -11.20 -5.01
CA LEU A 44 7.01 -11.70 -3.65
C LEU A 44 8.33 -11.20 -3.03
N SER A 45 9.32 -10.85 -3.85
CA SER A 45 10.55 -10.19 -3.40
C SER A 45 10.31 -8.91 -2.58
N ASN A 46 9.17 -8.24 -2.76
CA ASN A 46 8.80 -7.05 -2.00
C ASN A 46 8.20 -7.36 -0.62
N ALA A 47 7.90 -8.63 -0.29
CA ALA A 47 7.32 -9.02 0.99
C ALA A 47 8.17 -8.55 2.19
N ARG A 48 9.48 -8.76 2.12
CA ARG A 48 10.41 -8.33 3.18
C ARG A 48 10.36 -6.82 3.43
N THR A 49 10.12 -6.03 2.38
CA THR A 49 9.97 -4.57 2.51
C THR A 49 8.65 -4.22 3.19
N VAL A 50 7.54 -4.85 2.78
CA VAL A 50 6.22 -4.67 3.40
C VAL A 50 6.25 -5.04 4.89
N GLU A 51 6.87 -6.16 5.26
CA GLU A 51 7.04 -6.57 6.66
C GLU A 51 7.84 -5.55 7.48
N ARG A 52 8.92 -5.01 6.92
CA ARG A 52 9.73 -3.96 7.57
C ARG A 52 8.94 -2.66 7.74
N MET A 53 8.08 -2.32 6.79
CA MET A 53 7.15 -1.20 6.95
C MET A 53 6.24 -1.42 8.15
N THR A 54 5.67 -2.62 8.33
CA THR A 54 4.85 -2.93 9.51
C THR A 54 5.62 -2.79 10.83
N LEU A 55 6.88 -3.22 10.88
CA LEU A 55 7.72 -3.03 12.07
C LEU A 55 7.94 -1.54 12.37
N LEU A 56 8.30 -0.77 11.34
CA LEU A 56 8.52 0.67 11.47
C LEU A 56 7.26 1.41 11.90
N SER A 57 6.10 1.03 11.33
CA SER A 57 4.82 1.65 11.70
C SER A 57 4.53 1.40 13.19
N GLY A 58 4.73 0.19 13.68
CA GLY A 58 4.63 -0.12 15.11
C GLY A 58 5.46 0.81 16.00
N GLU A 59 6.74 1.00 15.67
CA GLU A 59 7.64 1.91 16.41
C GLU A 59 7.15 3.36 16.40
N LEU A 60 6.83 3.90 15.21
CA LEU A 60 6.33 5.26 15.06
C LEU A 60 5.00 5.45 15.79
N GLY A 61 4.15 4.42 15.78
CA GLY A 61 2.84 4.47 16.40
C GLY A 61 2.92 4.56 17.91
N GLN A 62 3.82 3.82 18.52
CA GLN A 62 4.08 3.94 19.94
C GLN A 62 4.71 5.30 20.27
N ARG A 63 5.74 5.70 19.52
CA ARG A 63 6.48 6.95 19.76
C ARG A 63 5.60 8.19 19.70
N TYR A 64 4.66 8.24 18.76
CA TYR A 64 3.85 9.43 18.50
C TYR A 64 2.37 9.28 18.92
N GLY A 65 2.01 8.20 19.64
CA GLY A 65 0.66 8.02 20.20
C GLY A 65 -0.42 7.62 19.19
N TYR A 66 -0.05 7.05 18.05
CA TYR A 66 -0.98 6.55 17.02
C TYR A 66 -1.27 5.04 17.13
N PHE A 67 -0.52 4.29 17.95
CA PHE A 67 -0.80 2.88 18.19
C PHE A 67 -2.12 2.70 18.97
N PRO A 68 -2.99 1.74 18.62
CA PRO A 68 -2.86 0.70 17.57
C PRO A 68 -3.53 1.07 16.23
N ARG A 69 -3.95 2.32 16.04
CA ARG A 69 -4.70 2.76 14.85
C ARG A 69 -3.84 3.58 13.90
N MET A 70 -3.13 2.89 13.02
CA MET A 70 -2.35 3.53 11.96
C MET A 70 -2.17 2.66 10.72
N ASN A 71 -1.80 3.29 9.61
CA ASN A 71 -1.33 2.64 8.40
C ASN A 71 -0.43 3.55 7.59
N TYR A 72 0.24 2.99 6.59
CA TYR A 72 0.71 3.76 5.46
C TYR A 72 -0.42 3.99 4.46
N LYS A 73 -0.36 5.14 3.80
CA LYS A 73 -1.28 5.49 2.73
C LYS A 73 -0.52 6.15 1.60
N LEU A 74 -0.81 5.75 0.36
CA LEU A 74 -0.35 6.51 -0.80
C LEU A 74 -1.21 7.77 -0.94
N LEU A 75 -0.56 8.92 -0.78
CA LEU A 75 -1.14 10.25 -0.93
C LEU A 75 -0.60 10.88 -2.23
N GLY A 76 -1.48 11.53 -3.00
CA GLY A 76 -1.13 12.19 -4.26
C GLY A 76 -2.16 11.96 -5.36
N GLU A 77 -1.89 12.53 -6.54
CA GLU A 77 -2.67 12.31 -7.75
C GLU A 77 -2.03 11.23 -8.63
N LEU A 78 -2.83 10.60 -9.49
CA LEU A 78 -2.28 9.78 -10.57
C LEU A 78 -1.38 10.65 -11.45
N TRP A 79 -0.15 10.18 -11.63
CA TRP A 79 0.77 10.81 -12.55
C TRP A 79 0.27 10.66 -13.99
N SER A 80 0.44 11.71 -14.77
CA SER A 80 0.23 11.70 -16.22
C SER A 80 1.41 12.41 -16.89
N VAL A 81 1.68 12.04 -18.15
CA VAL A 81 2.68 12.73 -18.99
C VAL A 81 2.41 14.24 -18.95
N GLY A 82 3.44 15.06 -18.72
CA GLY A 82 3.34 16.51 -18.64
C GLY A 82 3.16 17.08 -17.23
N LYS A 83 2.73 16.28 -16.23
CA LYS A 83 2.45 16.81 -14.86
C LYS A 83 3.69 16.99 -13.99
N ALA A 84 4.74 16.20 -14.20
CA ALA A 84 5.96 16.24 -13.40
C ALA A 84 7.15 15.67 -14.17
N ASP A 85 7.38 16.14 -15.40
CA ASP A 85 8.36 15.55 -16.32
C ASP A 85 9.79 15.51 -15.77
N ARG A 86 10.11 16.39 -14.81
CA ARG A 86 11.38 16.37 -14.08
C ARG A 86 11.67 15.06 -13.32
N VAL A 87 10.66 14.25 -13.00
CA VAL A 87 10.83 12.92 -12.38
C VAL A 87 10.64 11.76 -13.36
N ALA A 88 10.34 12.02 -14.63
CA ALA A 88 10.11 10.98 -15.63
C ALA A 88 11.30 10.04 -15.79
N THR A 89 12.53 10.57 -15.71
CA THR A 89 13.78 9.78 -15.73
C THR A 89 13.94 8.87 -14.51
N ALA A 90 13.48 9.28 -13.33
CA ALA A 90 13.53 8.44 -12.13
C ALA A 90 12.51 7.29 -12.19
N ILE A 91 11.34 7.53 -12.81
CA ILE A 91 10.31 6.50 -13.04
C ILE A 91 10.81 5.47 -14.05
N ALA A 92 11.41 5.89 -15.16
CA ALA A 92 11.92 4.99 -16.20
C ALA A 92 13.04 4.05 -15.70
N ALA A 93 13.82 4.47 -14.70
CA ALA A 93 14.89 3.66 -14.11
C ALA A 93 14.40 2.63 -13.07
N SER A 94 13.12 2.67 -12.69
CA SER A 94 12.55 1.84 -11.62
C SER A 94 11.81 0.59 -12.14
N HIS A 95 11.83 0.34 -13.45
CA HIS A 95 11.14 -0.76 -14.14
C HIS A 95 12.11 -1.82 -14.68
#